data_AF-A0A3B8RW85-F1
#
_entry.id   AF-A0A3B8RW85-F1
#
_cell.length_a   1.000
_cell.length_b   1.000
_cell.length_c   1.000
_cell.angle_alpha   90.00
_cell.angle_beta   90.00
_cell.angle_gamma   90.00
#
_symmetry.space_group_name_H-M   'P 1'
#
loop_
_entity.id
_entity.type
_entity.pdbx_description
1 polymer ?
#
loop_
_entity_poly.entity_id
_entity_poly.type
_entity_poly.pdbx_seq_one_letter_code
_entity_poly.pdbx_strand_id
1 'polypeptide(L)'
;MIIIHRLDDFTFELFPKLKGLLRDTESLKNEIVDFYTFGPYRPQVDIENSIATINIDEVKIANEKKDFDKVVALCEKRKYDLAKPILGKLIKNNPTISEYHRILGQIYSDEGDQKKAINFLVDALKWDPRNTYALLMMGNIFARFKDDIKTAMKYYDQVLSVNPKDGIALNNIGANLLQLEKMEEAKRYFELAYEINPNYPNTTYAFGLMASNKGDYLKAFEFGIQSVKNAKTHEPVYKHAVGLINESVIGYTKANNAKAVIEKYLQRIEKESPQKIQITEDDSIPTAAKIELAENHNRDSHYIKYKANYPAYEHLVMHELVHLDFFLQARNAAEGGKNKLFITRNDHKELFIRDNEQTLKKLEQLSYPDKVISDFISSLFSGLTQQIFNAPIDLFIEEFLFNEFPELKPHQFISLTKLLNEGITAVTKKEIVDLTPGQTLNASKIMNLVTAMHFKDLFGIDYTQNYKASASQTKKALQLYKQFLDVKAIRTPASEYNLVEAWSKELNLGKYFELVDENEYRTRSNLDDIIKDIEENPFGLNKPMPADAQKEPLSFEKEPAGQMAVTMYCLSALQLFEKKTKEEIKEIGFEIALLGSQGIDPKNSEKRHNLASIPGKQFS
;
A
#
# COMPACT_ATOMS: atom_id res chain seq x y z
N MET A 1 -37.02 -36.02 13.17
CA MET A 1 -37.10 -36.48 14.57
C MET A 1 -38.49 -37.01 14.87
N ILE A 2 -38.57 -38.12 15.60
CA ILE A 2 -39.83 -38.69 16.09
C ILE A 2 -39.81 -38.60 17.61
N ILE A 3 -40.82 -37.95 18.19
CA ILE A 3 -41.05 -37.87 19.64
C ILE A 3 -42.28 -38.72 19.95
N ILE A 4 -42.22 -39.51 21.03
CA ILE A 4 -43.31 -40.41 21.42
C ILE A 4 -43.71 -40.08 22.86
N HIS A 5 -44.99 -39.80 23.07
CA HIS A 5 -45.59 -39.60 24.38
C HIS A 5 -46.64 -40.66 24.67
N ARG A 6 -46.64 -41.21 25.88
CA ARG A 6 -47.76 -42.00 26.38
C ARG A 6 -48.81 -41.04 26.95
N LEU A 7 -50.06 -41.18 26.52
CA LEU A 7 -51.17 -40.37 27.01
C LEU A 7 -51.56 -40.80 28.44
N ASP A 8 -50.79 -40.36 29.41
CA ASP A 8 -50.96 -40.57 30.85
C ASP A 8 -50.96 -39.24 31.61
N ASP A 9 -50.99 -39.30 32.95
CA ASP A 9 -51.08 -38.13 33.82
C ASP A 9 -50.00 -37.07 33.53
N PHE A 10 -48.80 -37.47 33.12
CA PHE A 10 -47.70 -36.57 32.75
C PHE A 10 -47.98 -35.80 31.46
N THR A 11 -48.60 -36.45 30.47
CA THR A 11 -49.05 -35.75 29.26
C THR A 11 -50.08 -34.68 29.57
N PHE A 12 -50.97 -34.91 30.55
CA PHE A 12 -51.94 -33.90 30.98
C PHE A 12 -51.33 -32.78 31.84
N GLU A 13 -50.12 -32.96 32.38
CA GLU A 13 -49.32 -31.87 32.95
C GLU A 13 -48.68 -31.00 31.86
N LEU A 14 -48.22 -31.61 30.76
CA LEU A 14 -47.65 -30.89 29.61
C LEU A 14 -48.72 -30.12 28.80
N PHE A 15 -49.96 -30.60 28.80
CA PHE A 15 -51.09 -29.96 28.11
C PHE A 15 -52.27 -29.67 29.06
N PRO A 16 -52.13 -28.71 30.01
CA PRO A 16 -53.10 -28.50 31.10
C PRO A 16 -54.51 -28.14 30.64
N LYS A 17 -54.64 -27.54 29.44
CA LYS A 17 -55.92 -27.14 28.85
C LYS A 17 -56.83 -28.33 28.50
N LEU A 18 -56.30 -29.55 28.53
CA LEU A 18 -56.99 -30.76 28.09
C LEU A 18 -57.49 -31.65 29.23
N LYS A 19 -57.34 -31.21 30.48
CA LYS A 19 -57.71 -31.92 31.71
C LYS A 19 -59.25 -32.05 31.84
N GLY A 20 -59.85 -32.88 30.99
CA GLY A 20 -61.31 -33.08 30.85
C GLY A 20 -61.78 -33.58 29.49
N LEU A 21 -60.92 -33.60 28.47
CA LEU A 21 -61.26 -33.93 27.07
C LEU A 21 -60.69 -35.28 26.61
N LEU A 22 -60.46 -36.23 27.51
CA LEU A 22 -59.89 -37.57 27.26
C LEU A 22 -60.52 -38.39 26.09
N ARG A 23 -61.70 -37.98 25.61
CA ARG A 23 -62.43 -38.62 24.50
C ARG A 23 -62.39 -37.85 23.19
N ASP A 24 -61.77 -36.67 23.17
CA ASP A 24 -61.64 -35.81 21.99
C ASP A 24 -60.20 -35.82 21.47
N THR A 25 -59.92 -36.85 20.67
CA THR A 25 -58.60 -37.09 20.05
C THR A 25 -58.17 -35.94 19.14
N GLU A 26 -59.11 -35.22 18.51
CA GLU A 26 -58.80 -34.12 17.60
C GLU A 26 -58.33 -32.87 18.36
N SER A 27 -59.00 -32.52 19.47
CA SER A 27 -58.56 -31.42 20.33
C SER A 27 -57.17 -31.69 20.94
N LEU A 28 -56.91 -32.93 21.34
CA LEU A 28 -55.59 -33.34 21.85
C LEU A 28 -54.50 -33.28 20.76
N LYS A 29 -54.80 -33.76 19.56
CA LYS A 29 -53.90 -33.68 18.41
C LYS A 29 -53.55 -32.23 18.07
N ASN A 30 -54.53 -31.32 18.08
CA ASN A 30 -54.32 -29.91 17.78
C ASN A 30 -53.41 -29.20 18.81
N GLU A 31 -53.60 -29.42 20.11
CA GLU A 31 -52.74 -28.80 21.13
C GLU A 31 -51.30 -29.34 21.06
N ILE A 32 -51.11 -30.64 20.78
CA ILE A 32 -49.77 -31.23 20.57
C ILE A 32 -49.12 -30.63 19.32
N VAL A 33 -49.87 -30.47 18.22
CA VAL A 33 -49.38 -29.79 17.02
C VAL A 33 -48.95 -28.36 17.35
N ASP A 34 -49.78 -27.60 18.06
CA ASP A 34 -49.50 -26.21 18.41
C ASP A 34 -48.27 -26.09 19.33
N PHE A 35 -48.14 -26.96 20.32
CA PHE A 35 -46.99 -26.98 21.23
C PHE A 35 -45.67 -27.27 20.52
N TYR A 36 -45.67 -28.22 19.58
CA TYR A 36 -44.49 -28.61 18.82
C TYR A 36 -44.31 -27.80 17.52
N THR A 37 -45.19 -26.84 17.24
CA THR A 37 -45.04 -25.93 16.09
C THR A 37 -43.96 -24.90 16.39
N PHE A 38 -42.98 -24.79 15.49
CA PHE A 38 -41.92 -23.80 15.58
C PHE A 38 -41.90 -22.92 14.33
N GLY A 39 -42.27 -21.66 14.47
CA GLY A 39 -42.43 -20.76 13.33
C GLY A 39 -43.46 -21.31 12.33
N PRO A 40 -43.11 -21.51 11.04
CA PRO A 40 -44.01 -22.12 10.06
C PRO A 40 -44.04 -23.66 10.12
N TYR A 41 -43.15 -24.29 10.90
CA TYR A 41 -42.94 -25.73 10.89
C TYR A 41 -43.91 -26.42 11.83
N ARG A 42 -44.95 -27.02 11.25
CA ARG A 42 -45.92 -27.83 11.98
C ARG A 42 -45.54 -29.31 11.92
N PRO A 43 -45.50 -30.01 13.06
CA PRO A 43 -45.26 -31.45 13.08
C PRO A 43 -46.50 -32.21 12.56
N GLN A 44 -46.28 -33.44 12.10
CA GLN A 44 -47.36 -34.41 11.95
C GLN A 44 -47.55 -35.13 13.29
N VAL A 45 -48.78 -35.18 13.79
CA VAL A 45 -49.10 -35.85 15.05
C VAL A 45 -50.12 -36.94 14.79
N ASP A 46 -49.80 -38.17 15.17
CA ASP A 46 -50.68 -39.32 15.07
C ASP A 46 -50.89 -39.94 16.46
N ILE A 47 -52.14 -40.24 16.81
CA ILE A 47 -52.52 -40.76 18.13
C ILE A 47 -53.20 -42.12 17.95
N GLU A 48 -52.56 -43.18 18.45
CA GLU A 48 -53.08 -44.54 18.39
C GLU A 48 -52.84 -45.26 19.73
N ASN A 49 -53.81 -46.05 20.20
CA ASN A 49 -53.69 -46.88 21.42
C ASN A 49 -53.13 -46.13 22.65
N SER A 50 -53.55 -44.88 22.87
CA SER A 50 -53.05 -44.01 23.95
C SER A 50 -51.58 -43.59 23.83
N ILE A 51 -51.02 -43.57 22.62
CA ILE A 51 -49.66 -43.10 22.31
C ILE A 51 -49.76 -41.99 21.25
N ALA A 52 -49.16 -40.83 21.53
CA ALA A 52 -48.99 -39.76 20.56
C ALA A 52 -47.59 -39.82 19.94
N THR A 53 -47.52 -39.94 18.62
CA THR A 53 -46.28 -39.91 17.83
C THR A 53 -46.21 -38.57 17.09
N ILE A 54 -45.19 -37.78 17.39
CA ILE A 54 -44.95 -36.46 16.81
C ILE A 54 -43.76 -36.58 15.85
N ASN A 55 -44.02 -36.39 14.56
CA ASN A 55 -43.01 -36.43 13.51
C ASN A 55 -42.68 -35.02 13.04
N ILE A 56 -41.41 -34.64 13.24
CA ILE A 56 -40.84 -33.36 12.78
C ILE A 56 -39.92 -33.65 11.61
N ASP A 57 -40.23 -33.05 10.46
CA ASP A 57 -39.46 -33.18 9.22
C ASP A 57 -38.20 -32.30 9.25
N GLU A 58 -37.19 -32.79 9.99
CA GLU A 58 -35.89 -32.13 10.13
C GLU A 58 -35.15 -32.01 8.79
N VAL A 59 -35.37 -32.96 7.87
CA VAL A 59 -34.73 -32.95 6.56
C VAL A 59 -35.26 -31.78 5.74
N LYS A 60 -36.58 -31.53 5.75
CA LYS A 60 -37.18 -30.36 5.11
C LYS A 60 -36.69 -29.06 5.76
N ILE A 61 -36.71 -28.96 7.08
CA ILE A 61 -36.24 -27.76 7.81
C ILE A 61 -34.77 -27.45 7.46
N ALA A 62 -33.90 -28.46 7.48
CA ALA A 62 -32.49 -28.31 7.13
C ALA A 62 -32.28 -27.92 5.66
N ASN A 63 -33.04 -28.52 4.75
CA ASN A 63 -32.97 -28.19 3.32
C ASN A 63 -33.43 -26.75 3.04
N GLU A 64 -34.50 -26.30 3.68
CA GLU A 64 -34.98 -24.92 3.52
C GLU A 64 -34.02 -23.90 4.11
N LYS A 65 -33.42 -24.20 5.27
CA LYS A 65 -32.34 -23.37 5.82
C LYS A 65 -31.16 -23.28 4.86
N LYS A 66 -30.73 -24.41 4.29
CA LYS A 66 -29.65 -24.44 3.28
C LYS A 66 -30.00 -23.63 2.02
N ASP A 67 -31.23 -23.73 1.54
CA ASP A 67 -31.71 -22.93 0.42
C ASP A 67 -31.72 -21.44 0.76
N PHE A 68 -32.10 -21.07 1.99
CA PHE A 68 -32.06 -19.69 2.46
C PHE A 68 -30.61 -19.15 2.59
N ASP A 69 -29.70 -19.91 3.18
CA ASP A 69 -28.28 -19.55 3.27
C ASP A 69 -27.67 -19.34 1.87
N LYS A 70 -28.07 -20.18 0.91
CA LYS A 70 -27.70 -20.01 -0.51
C LYS A 70 -28.27 -18.73 -1.11
N VAL A 71 -29.52 -18.36 -0.80
CA VAL A 71 -30.12 -17.09 -1.21
C VAL A 71 -29.30 -15.92 -0.67
N VAL A 72 -28.95 -15.92 0.61
CA VAL A 72 -28.14 -14.86 1.24
C VAL A 72 -26.80 -14.72 0.51
N ALA A 73 -26.08 -15.82 0.30
CA ALA A 73 -24.79 -15.80 -0.41
C ALA A 73 -24.89 -15.34 -1.87
N LEU A 74 -26.01 -15.60 -2.55
CA LEU A 74 -26.28 -15.08 -3.89
C LEU A 74 -26.57 -13.58 -3.87
N CYS A 75 -27.31 -13.09 -2.88
CA CYS A 75 -27.62 -11.67 -2.71
C CYS A 75 -26.36 -10.85 -2.40
N GLU A 76 -25.46 -11.36 -1.56
CA GLU A 76 -24.14 -10.74 -1.31
C GLU A 76 -23.31 -10.56 -2.60
N LYS A 77 -23.47 -11.50 -3.55
CA LYS A 77 -22.84 -11.46 -4.87
C LYS A 77 -23.67 -10.73 -5.92
N ARG A 78 -24.78 -10.09 -5.52
CA ARG A 78 -25.75 -9.41 -6.39
C ARG A 78 -26.32 -10.28 -7.51
N LYS A 79 -26.36 -11.61 -7.32
CA LYS A 79 -26.91 -12.58 -8.28
C LYS A 79 -28.41 -12.77 -8.05
N TYR A 80 -29.17 -11.67 -8.18
CA TYR A 80 -30.59 -11.63 -7.83
C TYR A 80 -31.46 -12.55 -8.68
N ASP A 81 -31.14 -12.71 -9.96
CA ASP A 81 -31.86 -13.62 -10.89
C ASP A 81 -31.83 -15.08 -10.43
N LEU A 82 -30.76 -15.49 -9.74
CA LEU A 82 -30.62 -16.84 -9.18
C LEU A 82 -31.24 -16.94 -7.78
N ALA A 83 -31.25 -15.84 -7.03
CA ALA A 83 -31.76 -15.81 -5.65
C ALA A 83 -33.30 -15.82 -5.61
N LYS A 84 -33.95 -15.00 -6.44
CA LYS A 84 -35.42 -14.82 -6.43
C LYS A 84 -36.22 -16.11 -6.64
N PRO A 85 -35.87 -17.03 -7.58
CA PRO A 85 -36.63 -18.27 -7.77
C PRO A 85 -36.58 -19.18 -6.54
N ILE A 86 -35.41 -19.27 -5.89
CA ILE A 86 -35.24 -20.06 -4.65
C ILE A 86 -36.08 -19.43 -3.54
N LEU A 87 -36.01 -18.10 -3.39
CA LEU A 87 -36.78 -17.38 -2.39
C LEU A 87 -38.30 -17.47 -2.63
N GLY A 88 -38.74 -17.46 -3.89
CA GLY A 88 -40.15 -17.68 -4.25
C GLY A 88 -40.65 -19.06 -3.85
N LYS A 89 -39.82 -20.12 -3.98
CA LYS A 89 -40.14 -21.46 -3.47
C LYS A 89 -40.22 -21.46 -1.94
N LEU A 90 -39.28 -20.81 -1.26
CA LEU A 90 -39.28 -20.71 0.21
C LEU A 90 -40.54 -19.99 0.74
N ILE A 91 -40.94 -18.89 0.11
CA ILE A 91 -42.18 -18.16 0.43
C ILE A 91 -43.42 -19.00 0.15
N LYS A 92 -43.47 -19.71 -0.98
CA LYS A 92 -44.61 -20.60 -1.31
C LYS A 92 -44.77 -21.70 -0.26
N ASN A 93 -43.66 -22.26 0.22
CA ASN A 93 -43.68 -23.33 1.21
C ASN A 93 -43.99 -22.81 2.62
N ASN A 94 -43.47 -21.63 2.99
CA ASN A 94 -43.60 -21.04 4.32
C ASN A 94 -43.83 -19.54 4.21
N PRO A 95 -45.06 -19.10 3.89
CA PRO A 95 -45.34 -17.70 3.64
C PRO A 95 -45.23 -16.84 4.91
N THR A 96 -45.23 -17.44 6.10
CA THR A 96 -45.24 -16.72 7.39
C THR A 96 -43.84 -16.36 7.89
N ILE A 97 -42.77 -16.75 7.20
CA ILE A 97 -41.42 -16.30 7.56
C ILE A 97 -41.21 -14.88 7.04
N SER A 98 -41.24 -13.92 7.96
CA SER A 98 -41.00 -12.48 7.68
C SER A 98 -39.72 -12.23 6.89
N GLU A 99 -38.63 -12.93 7.24
CA GLU A 99 -37.31 -12.71 6.66
C GLU A 99 -37.25 -13.04 5.15
N TYR A 100 -38.06 -13.99 4.68
CA TYR A 100 -38.10 -14.32 3.25
C TYR A 100 -38.65 -13.16 2.42
N HIS A 101 -39.74 -12.54 2.91
CA HIS A 101 -40.32 -11.36 2.28
C HIS A 101 -39.39 -10.16 2.41
N ARG A 102 -38.73 -9.99 3.55
CA ARG A 102 -37.76 -8.92 3.77
C ARG A 102 -36.60 -8.98 2.77
N ILE A 103 -35.98 -10.14 2.59
CA ILE A 103 -34.91 -10.34 1.59
C ILE A 103 -35.42 -9.99 0.19
N LEU A 104 -36.64 -10.41 -0.16
CA LEU A 104 -37.20 -10.10 -1.47
C LEU A 104 -37.44 -8.59 -1.65
N GLY A 105 -37.92 -7.93 -0.60
CA GLY A 105 -38.03 -6.47 -0.52
C GLY A 105 -36.67 -5.78 -0.70
N GLN A 106 -35.61 -6.32 -0.10
CA GLN A 106 -34.23 -5.85 -0.28
C GLN A 106 -33.74 -5.98 -1.71
N ILE A 107 -33.96 -7.15 -2.32
CA ILE A 107 -33.58 -7.37 -3.72
C ILE A 107 -34.26 -6.35 -4.63
N TYR A 108 -35.58 -6.13 -4.49
CA TYR A 108 -36.29 -5.15 -5.31
C TYR A 108 -35.83 -3.70 -5.06
N SER A 109 -35.50 -3.36 -3.80
CA SER A 109 -34.92 -2.06 -3.46
C SER A 109 -33.57 -1.86 -4.14
N ASP A 110 -32.71 -2.87 -4.13
CA ASP A 110 -31.38 -2.83 -4.77
C ASP A 110 -31.47 -2.73 -6.29
N GLU A 111 -32.52 -3.28 -6.90
CA GLU A 111 -32.84 -3.15 -8.33
C GLU A 111 -33.55 -1.83 -8.70
N GLY A 112 -33.91 -1.01 -7.70
CA GLY A 112 -34.56 0.28 -7.88
C GLY A 112 -36.09 0.24 -7.94
N ASP A 113 -36.73 -0.93 -7.84
CA ASP A 113 -38.19 -1.06 -7.80
C ASP A 113 -38.71 -0.87 -6.36
N GLN A 114 -38.68 0.39 -5.91
CA GLN A 114 -39.08 0.75 -4.54
C GLN A 114 -40.55 0.44 -4.24
N LYS A 115 -41.42 0.41 -5.26
CA LYS A 115 -42.84 0.06 -5.07
C LYS A 115 -42.97 -1.41 -4.70
N LYS A 116 -42.33 -2.31 -5.45
CA LYS A 116 -42.33 -3.75 -5.09
C LYS A 116 -41.60 -3.99 -3.77
N ALA A 117 -40.50 -3.28 -3.53
CA ALA A 117 -39.77 -3.38 -2.26
C ALA A 117 -40.69 -3.12 -1.07
N ILE A 118 -41.45 -2.02 -1.08
CA ILE A 118 -42.41 -1.68 -0.03
C ILE A 118 -43.47 -2.78 0.13
N ASN A 119 -44.03 -3.32 -0.96
CA ASN A 119 -45.05 -4.36 -0.86
C ASN A 119 -44.54 -5.60 -0.12
N PHE A 120 -43.34 -6.08 -0.48
CA PHE A 120 -42.75 -7.23 0.21
C PHE A 120 -42.31 -6.91 1.64
N LEU A 121 -41.88 -5.68 1.93
CA LEU A 121 -41.59 -5.26 3.30
C LEU A 121 -42.85 -5.16 4.16
N VAL A 122 -43.99 -4.75 3.57
CA VAL A 122 -45.30 -4.80 4.23
C VAL A 122 -45.69 -6.24 4.52
N ASP A 123 -45.48 -7.17 3.58
CA ASP A 123 -45.70 -8.60 3.83
C ASP A 123 -44.77 -9.12 4.94
N ALA A 124 -43.50 -8.72 4.96
CA ALA A 124 -42.57 -9.07 6.03
C ALA A 124 -43.09 -8.60 7.40
N LEU A 125 -43.54 -7.35 7.49
CA LEU A 125 -44.05 -6.74 8.73
C LEU A 125 -45.44 -7.26 9.13
N LYS A 126 -46.22 -7.77 8.18
CA LYS A 126 -47.48 -8.48 8.46
C LYS A 126 -47.21 -9.76 9.25
N TRP A 127 -46.14 -10.48 8.91
CA TRP A 127 -45.78 -11.73 9.56
C TRP A 127 -44.98 -11.55 10.85
N ASP A 128 -44.13 -10.52 10.89
CA ASP A 128 -43.46 -10.08 12.11
C ASP A 128 -43.37 -8.55 12.16
N PRO A 129 -44.27 -7.89 12.91
CA PRO A 129 -44.25 -6.43 13.07
C PRO A 129 -43.00 -5.90 13.78
N ARG A 130 -42.21 -6.77 14.41
CA ARG A 130 -40.99 -6.43 15.15
C ARG A 130 -39.72 -6.70 14.35
N ASN A 131 -39.83 -7.10 13.07
CA ASN A 131 -38.67 -7.29 12.21
C ASN A 131 -37.95 -5.94 11.98
N THR A 132 -36.90 -5.70 12.77
CA THR A 132 -36.15 -4.44 12.79
C THR A 132 -35.48 -4.14 11.45
N TYR A 133 -35.01 -5.16 10.73
CA TYR A 133 -34.44 -4.98 9.40
C TYR A 133 -35.49 -4.52 8.39
N ALA A 134 -36.70 -5.09 8.42
CA ALA A 134 -37.79 -4.64 7.55
C ALA A 134 -38.23 -3.20 7.86
N LEU A 135 -38.33 -2.85 9.14
CA LEU A 135 -38.62 -1.48 9.60
C LEU A 135 -37.53 -0.48 9.17
N LEU A 136 -36.24 -0.82 9.38
CA LEU A 136 -35.09 -0.02 8.93
C LEU A 136 -35.14 0.23 7.44
N MET A 137 -35.42 -0.81 6.65
CA MET A 137 -35.53 -0.71 5.20
C MET A 137 -36.69 0.18 4.77
N MET A 138 -37.86 0.06 5.40
CA MET A 138 -38.98 0.97 5.17
C MET A 138 -38.56 2.41 5.46
N GLY A 139 -37.97 2.68 6.63
CA GLY A 139 -37.46 4.00 6.97
C GLY A 139 -36.49 4.56 5.92
N ASN A 140 -35.53 3.76 5.47
CA ASN A 140 -34.57 4.15 4.44
C ASN A 140 -35.26 4.48 3.10
N ILE A 141 -36.27 3.71 2.71
CA ILE A 141 -36.99 3.94 1.46
C ILE A 141 -37.79 5.24 1.51
N PHE A 142 -38.48 5.49 2.63
CA PHE A 142 -39.23 6.74 2.82
C PHE A 142 -38.32 7.96 2.86
N ALA A 143 -37.17 7.88 3.56
CA ALA A 143 -36.22 8.98 3.63
C ALA A 143 -35.59 9.28 2.26
N ARG A 144 -35.06 8.26 1.57
CA ARG A 144 -34.20 8.47 0.39
C ARG A 144 -34.94 8.51 -0.94
N PHE A 145 -36.04 7.77 -1.09
CA PHE A 145 -36.73 7.61 -2.38
C PHE A 145 -38.12 8.24 -2.41
N LYS A 146 -38.69 8.56 -1.25
CA LYS A 146 -39.98 9.28 -1.15
C LYS A 146 -39.83 10.72 -0.65
N ASP A 147 -38.63 11.08 -0.16
CA ASP A 147 -38.37 12.37 0.49
C ASP A 147 -39.37 12.66 1.63
N ASP A 148 -39.82 11.60 2.31
CA ASP A 148 -40.76 11.68 3.43
C ASP A 148 -40.04 11.28 4.73
N ILE A 149 -39.23 12.22 5.21
CA ILE A 149 -38.45 12.07 6.44
C ILE A 149 -39.38 11.83 7.64
N LYS A 150 -40.56 12.45 7.66
CA LYS A 150 -41.52 12.30 8.76
C LYS A 150 -41.99 10.85 8.91
N THR A 151 -42.32 10.19 7.80
CA THR A 151 -42.69 8.77 7.82
C THR A 151 -41.48 7.88 8.11
N ALA A 152 -40.30 8.22 7.58
CA ALA A 152 -39.07 7.49 7.89
C ALA A 152 -38.75 7.45 9.39
N MET A 153 -38.85 8.60 10.07
CA MET A 153 -38.64 8.73 11.51
C MET A 153 -39.55 7.80 12.32
N LYS A 154 -40.84 7.67 11.93
CA LYS A 154 -41.76 6.74 12.61
C LYS A 154 -41.30 5.28 12.51
N TYR A 155 -40.77 4.86 11.36
CA TYR A 155 -40.24 3.51 11.22
C TYR A 155 -38.96 3.31 12.04
N TYR A 156 -38.07 4.31 12.11
CA TYR A 156 -36.89 4.24 12.97
C TYR A 156 -37.25 4.24 14.46
N ASP A 157 -38.25 5.00 14.89
CA ASP A 157 -38.76 4.97 16.27
C ASP A 157 -39.30 3.58 16.61
N GLN A 158 -39.97 2.91 15.67
CA GLN A 158 -40.40 1.52 15.85
C GLN A 158 -39.21 0.57 15.99
N VAL A 159 -38.13 0.74 15.22
CA VAL A 159 -36.88 -0.03 15.41
C VAL A 159 -36.35 0.17 16.83
N LEU A 160 -36.25 1.41 17.29
CA LEU A 160 -35.74 1.74 18.62
C LEU A 160 -36.66 1.28 19.76
N SER A 161 -37.97 1.16 19.52
CA SER A 161 -38.91 0.56 20.48
C SER A 161 -38.68 -0.94 20.68
N VAL A 162 -38.20 -1.63 19.64
CA VAL A 162 -37.83 -3.06 19.70
C VAL A 162 -36.41 -3.24 20.22
N ASN A 163 -35.47 -2.42 19.75
CA ASN A 163 -34.07 -2.41 20.15
C ASN A 163 -33.56 -0.97 20.34
N PRO A 164 -33.55 -0.45 21.58
CA PRO A 164 -33.08 0.91 21.87
C PRO A 164 -31.62 1.19 21.53
N LYS A 165 -30.81 0.14 21.34
CA LYS A 165 -29.37 0.23 20.99
C LYS A 165 -29.10 -0.16 19.54
N ASP A 166 -30.07 0.03 18.64
CA ASP A 166 -29.84 -0.16 17.22
C ASP A 166 -29.03 1.01 16.63
N GLY A 167 -27.71 0.79 16.50
CA GLY A 167 -26.79 1.83 16.00
C GLY A 167 -27.08 2.29 14.56
N ILE A 168 -27.68 1.43 13.72
CA ILE A 168 -28.03 1.80 12.35
C ILE A 168 -29.23 2.74 12.34
N ALA A 169 -30.27 2.46 13.14
CA ALA A 169 -31.41 3.34 13.31
C ALA A 169 -30.99 4.72 13.85
N LEU A 170 -30.18 4.75 14.90
CA LEU A 170 -29.65 5.99 15.48
C LEU A 170 -28.85 6.81 14.46
N ASN A 171 -27.97 6.16 13.70
CA ASN A 171 -27.23 6.81 12.62
C ASN A 171 -28.16 7.39 11.54
N ASN A 172 -29.18 6.65 11.12
CA ASN A 172 -30.11 7.10 10.07
C ASN A 172 -30.99 8.27 10.56
N ILE A 173 -31.39 8.27 11.83
CA ILE A 173 -32.04 9.41 12.48
C ILE A 173 -31.12 10.63 12.44
N GLY A 174 -29.86 10.48 12.86
CA GLY A 174 -28.88 11.55 12.81
C GLY A 174 -28.72 12.12 11.39
N ALA A 175 -28.61 11.25 10.39
CA ALA A 175 -28.49 11.66 8.98
C ALA A 175 -29.70 12.46 8.48
N ASN A 176 -30.91 12.00 8.81
CA ASN A 176 -32.15 12.71 8.46
C ASN A 176 -32.27 14.05 9.19
N LEU A 177 -31.83 14.13 10.44
CA LEU A 177 -31.79 15.39 11.20
C LEU A 177 -30.80 16.39 10.59
N LEU A 178 -29.65 15.93 10.07
CA LEU A 178 -28.75 16.79 9.31
C LEU A 178 -29.39 17.32 8.03
N GLN A 179 -30.15 16.50 7.29
CA GLN A 179 -30.89 16.95 6.10
C GLN A 179 -31.95 18.01 6.44
N LEU A 180 -32.47 17.99 7.67
CA LEU A 180 -33.37 19.00 8.22
C LEU A 180 -32.65 20.19 8.88
N GLU A 181 -31.32 20.32 8.70
CA GLU A 181 -30.47 21.37 9.28
C GLU A 181 -30.45 21.40 10.83
N LYS A 182 -30.89 20.32 11.48
CA LYS A 182 -30.91 20.16 12.95
C LYS A 182 -29.61 19.58 13.47
N MET A 183 -28.52 20.32 13.30
CA MET A 183 -27.16 19.83 13.53
C MET A 183 -26.89 19.34 14.96
N GLU A 184 -27.35 20.07 15.99
CA GLU A 184 -27.13 19.70 17.39
C GLU A 184 -27.96 18.46 17.81
N GLU A 185 -29.17 18.30 17.28
CA GLU A 185 -29.96 17.08 17.52
C GLU A 185 -29.28 15.89 16.84
N ALA A 186 -28.87 16.05 15.58
CA ALA A 186 -28.18 15.01 14.83
C ALA A 186 -26.92 14.52 15.54
N LYS A 187 -26.12 15.46 16.08
CA LYS A 187 -24.90 15.16 16.84
C LYS A 187 -25.14 14.16 17.96
N ARG A 188 -26.20 14.35 18.75
CA ARG A 188 -26.53 13.46 19.87
C ARG A 188 -26.84 12.04 19.42
N TYR A 189 -27.55 11.89 18.31
CA TYR A 189 -27.85 10.57 17.74
C TYR A 189 -26.61 9.89 17.16
N PHE A 190 -25.72 10.65 16.51
CA PHE A 190 -24.44 10.10 16.05
C PHE A 190 -23.52 9.71 17.22
N GLU A 191 -23.51 10.47 18.31
CA GLU A 191 -22.77 10.12 19.53
C GLU A 191 -23.25 8.79 20.10
N LEU A 192 -24.57 8.60 20.23
CA LEU A 192 -25.15 7.31 20.65
C LEU A 192 -24.80 6.17 19.68
N ALA A 193 -24.87 6.42 18.36
CA ALA A 193 -24.51 5.41 17.35
C ALA A 193 -23.02 5.03 17.44
N TYR A 194 -22.14 6.01 17.72
CA TYR A 194 -20.71 5.83 17.86
C TYR A 194 -20.34 5.09 19.15
N GLU A 195 -21.03 5.35 20.26
CA GLU A 195 -20.88 4.56 21.50
C GLU A 195 -21.20 3.08 21.28
N ILE A 196 -22.17 2.78 20.41
CA ILE A 196 -22.56 1.40 20.07
C ILE A 196 -21.54 0.76 19.12
N ASN A 197 -21.13 1.47 18.07
CA ASN A 197 -20.13 1.00 17.13
C ASN A 197 -19.24 2.15 16.62
N PRO A 198 -18.05 2.34 17.25
CA PRO A 198 -17.11 3.40 16.87
C PRO A 198 -16.58 3.27 15.43
N ASN A 199 -16.67 2.06 14.85
CA ASN A 199 -16.14 1.75 13.52
C ASN A 199 -17.22 1.69 12.45
N TYR A 200 -18.46 2.08 12.74
CA TYR A 200 -19.51 2.10 11.73
C TYR A 200 -19.25 3.22 10.70
N PRO A 201 -19.02 2.89 9.41
CA PRO A 201 -18.52 3.87 8.44
C PRO A 201 -19.43 5.09 8.24
N ASN A 202 -20.76 4.89 8.27
CA ASN A 202 -21.69 6.01 8.07
C ASN A 202 -21.63 7.00 9.24
N THR A 203 -21.40 6.53 10.47
CA THR A 203 -21.32 7.39 11.65
C THR A 203 -20.01 8.15 11.68
N THR A 204 -18.88 7.49 11.40
CA THR A 204 -17.57 8.16 11.31
C THR A 204 -17.55 9.16 10.15
N TYR A 205 -18.11 8.82 8.99
CA TYR A 205 -18.30 9.77 7.89
C TYR A 205 -19.12 11.00 8.32
N ALA A 206 -20.21 10.81 9.07
CA ALA A 206 -21.02 11.93 9.57
C ALA A 206 -20.23 12.85 10.51
N PHE A 207 -19.43 12.30 11.44
CA PHE A 207 -18.52 13.11 12.27
C PHE A 207 -17.50 13.87 11.43
N GLY A 208 -16.97 13.24 10.39
CA GLY A 208 -16.05 13.88 9.46
C GLY A 208 -16.69 15.06 8.71
N LEU A 209 -17.92 14.92 8.24
CA LEU A 209 -18.69 16.02 7.66
C LEU A 209 -18.92 17.16 8.66
N MET A 210 -19.31 16.83 9.90
CA MET A 210 -19.53 17.82 10.94
C MET A 210 -18.23 18.57 11.31
N ALA A 211 -17.08 17.89 11.32
CA ALA A 211 -15.78 18.49 11.53
C ALA A 211 -15.39 19.42 10.36
N SER A 212 -15.60 18.98 9.12
CA SER A 212 -15.35 19.78 7.92
C SER A 212 -16.18 21.07 7.93
N ASN A 213 -17.47 20.99 8.28
CA ASN A 213 -18.35 22.16 8.41
C ASN A 213 -17.90 23.15 9.48
N LYS A 214 -17.16 22.70 10.51
CA LYS A 214 -16.57 23.54 11.55
C LYS A 214 -15.19 24.08 11.18
N GLY A 215 -14.65 23.71 10.02
CA GLY A 215 -13.28 24.04 9.58
C GLY A 215 -12.19 23.21 10.27
N ASP A 216 -12.56 22.18 11.05
CA ASP A 216 -11.60 21.25 11.67
C ASP A 216 -11.23 20.15 10.65
N TYR A 217 -10.45 20.56 9.65
CA TYR A 217 -10.09 19.71 8.52
C TYR A 217 -9.20 18.52 8.91
N LEU A 218 -8.42 18.63 9.99
CA LEU A 218 -7.61 17.51 10.47
C LEU A 218 -8.51 16.40 11.01
N LYS A 219 -9.47 16.72 11.88
CA LYS A 219 -10.44 15.71 12.35
C LYS A 219 -11.31 15.18 11.22
N ALA A 220 -11.71 16.04 10.28
CA ALA A 220 -12.47 15.62 9.11
C ALA A 220 -11.71 14.56 8.28
N PHE A 221 -10.42 14.78 8.07
CA PHE A 221 -9.52 13.83 7.44
C PHE A 221 -9.44 12.52 8.23
N GLU A 222 -9.19 12.56 9.54
CA GLU A 222 -9.06 11.37 10.39
C GLU A 222 -10.33 10.51 10.40
N PHE A 223 -11.50 11.14 10.57
CA PHE A 223 -12.78 10.44 10.50
C PHE A 223 -13.08 9.88 9.11
N GLY A 224 -12.69 10.62 8.06
CA GLY A 224 -12.77 10.14 6.68
C GLY A 224 -11.95 8.86 6.47
N ILE A 225 -10.71 8.83 6.96
CA ILE A 225 -9.83 7.65 6.92
C ILE A 225 -10.43 6.49 7.73
N GLN A 226 -10.95 6.76 8.93
CA GLN A 226 -11.61 5.73 9.74
C GLN A 226 -12.83 5.14 9.02
N SER A 227 -13.63 5.97 8.35
CA SER A 227 -14.77 5.53 7.54
C SER A 227 -14.31 4.63 6.38
N VAL A 228 -13.32 5.06 5.60
CA VAL A 228 -12.80 4.29 4.46
C VAL A 228 -12.26 2.93 4.90
N LYS A 229 -11.50 2.86 5.99
CA LYS A 229 -10.92 1.59 6.50
C LYS A 229 -11.98 0.57 6.91
N ASN A 230 -13.17 1.02 7.31
CA ASN A 230 -14.25 0.14 7.77
C ASN A 230 -15.35 -0.06 6.71
N ALA A 231 -15.33 0.68 5.60
CA ALA A 231 -16.30 0.58 4.52
C ALA A 231 -15.87 -0.43 3.46
N LYS A 232 -16.83 -1.12 2.84
CA LYS A 232 -16.55 -1.90 1.63
C LYS A 232 -16.45 -0.95 0.45
N THR A 233 -15.50 -1.20 -0.46
CA THR A 233 -15.23 -0.34 -1.63
C THR A 233 -16.44 -0.11 -2.55
N HIS A 234 -17.41 -1.02 -2.57
CA HIS A 234 -18.64 -0.90 -3.34
C HIS A 234 -19.75 -0.10 -2.63
N GLU A 235 -19.62 0.19 -1.33
CA GLU A 235 -20.62 0.93 -0.57
C GLU A 235 -20.53 2.43 -0.91
N PRO A 236 -21.66 3.14 -1.03
CA PRO A 236 -21.66 4.58 -1.32
C PRO A 236 -20.83 5.40 -0.32
N VAL A 237 -20.85 5.00 0.96
CA VAL A 237 -20.11 5.67 2.04
C VAL A 237 -18.60 5.66 1.81
N TYR A 238 -18.05 4.62 1.18
CA TYR A 238 -16.62 4.58 0.85
C TYR A 238 -16.26 5.73 -0.10
N LYS A 239 -17.04 5.91 -1.18
CA LYS A 239 -16.81 6.99 -2.15
C LYS A 239 -16.99 8.38 -1.52
N HIS A 240 -18.02 8.54 -0.70
CA HIS A 240 -18.27 9.79 0.00
C HIS A 240 -17.13 10.12 0.98
N ALA A 241 -16.64 9.14 1.74
CA ALA A 241 -15.53 9.33 2.67
C ALA A 241 -14.21 9.64 1.94
N VAL A 242 -13.94 9.03 0.78
CA VAL A 242 -12.80 9.43 -0.07
C VAL A 242 -12.96 10.87 -0.57
N GLY A 243 -14.17 11.30 -0.94
CA GLY A 243 -14.45 12.70 -1.27
C GLY A 243 -14.14 13.65 -0.12
N LEU A 244 -14.64 13.33 1.08
CA LEU A 244 -14.37 14.10 2.30
C LEU A 244 -12.88 14.18 2.62
N ILE A 245 -12.12 13.09 2.48
CA ILE A 245 -10.66 13.09 2.67
C ILE A 245 -10.01 14.11 1.75
N ASN A 246 -10.34 14.10 0.46
CA ASN A 246 -9.76 15.02 -0.51
C ASN A 246 -10.11 16.49 -0.20
N GLU A 247 -11.38 16.77 0.14
CA GLU A 247 -11.81 18.11 0.54
C GLU A 247 -11.09 18.58 1.82
N SER A 248 -10.96 17.70 2.80
CA SER A 248 -10.30 17.97 4.07
C SER A 248 -8.82 18.28 3.88
N VAL A 249 -8.14 17.52 3.03
CA VAL A 249 -6.72 17.74 2.69
C VAL A 249 -6.52 19.10 2.02
N ILE A 250 -7.40 19.49 1.10
CA ILE A 250 -7.36 20.81 0.44
C ILE A 250 -7.60 21.93 1.45
N GLY A 251 -8.60 21.77 2.32
CA GLY A 251 -8.91 22.75 3.38
C GLY A 251 -7.75 22.91 4.37
N TYR A 252 -7.16 21.79 4.78
CA TYR A 252 -6.07 21.75 5.75
C TYR A 252 -4.79 22.39 5.22
N THR A 253 -4.34 21.98 4.04
CA THR A 253 -3.05 22.44 3.47
C THR A 253 -3.07 23.90 3.00
N LYS A 254 -4.25 24.47 2.75
CA LYS A 254 -4.41 25.93 2.56
C LYS A 254 -4.14 26.72 3.84
N ALA A 255 -4.42 26.14 5.01
CA ALA A 255 -4.33 26.81 6.30
C ALA A 255 -3.06 26.46 7.09
N ASN A 256 -2.45 25.31 6.80
CA ASN A 256 -1.30 24.77 7.53
C ASN A 256 -0.26 24.25 6.55
N ASN A 257 0.98 24.75 6.65
CA ASN A 257 2.13 24.37 5.82
C ASN A 257 3.13 23.47 6.57
N ALA A 258 2.72 22.82 7.66
CA ALA A 258 3.53 21.91 8.48
C ALA A 258 4.90 22.48 8.97
N LYS A 259 5.13 23.79 8.87
CA LYS A 259 6.45 24.37 9.14
C LYS A 259 6.88 24.18 10.61
N ALA A 260 5.94 24.37 11.54
CA ALA A 260 6.22 24.25 12.97
C ALA A 260 6.65 22.82 13.37
N VAL A 261 6.04 21.78 12.78
CA VAL A 261 6.41 20.40 13.06
C VAL A 261 7.79 20.06 12.47
N ILE A 262 8.08 20.55 11.26
CA ILE A 262 9.40 20.39 10.62
C ILE A 262 10.48 21.08 11.44
N GLU A 263 10.29 22.35 11.83
CA GLU A 263 11.24 23.12 12.63
C GLU A 263 11.53 22.43 13.97
N LYS A 264 10.49 21.94 14.65
CA LYS A 264 10.64 21.22 15.93
C LYS A 264 11.45 19.93 15.75
N TYR A 265 11.20 19.19 14.67
CA TYR A 265 11.91 17.93 14.39
C TYR A 265 13.37 18.17 13.96
N LEU A 266 13.60 19.19 13.13
CA LEU A 266 14.92 19.65 12.75
C LEU A 266 15.76 19.98 14.00
N GLN A 267 15.23 20.79 14.92
CA GLN A 267 15.93 21.14 16.18
C GLN A 267 16.29 19.94 17.04
N ARG A 268 15.53 18.84 16.96
CA ARG A 268 15.86 17.59 17.65
C ARG A 268 17.04 16.91 16.96
N ILE A 269 16.98 16.74 15.63
CA ILE A 269 18.04 16.07 14.86
C ILE A 269 19.35 16.87 14.92
N GLU A 270 19.30 18.20 14.90
CA GLU A 270 20.49 19.06 15.02
C GLU A 270 21.25 18.87 16.34
N LYS A 271 20.62 18.35 17.40
CA LYS A 271 21.30 18.02 18.65
C LYS A 271 22.07 16.69 18.58
N GLU A 272 21.68 15.82 17.67
CA GLU A 272 22.23 14.47 17.50
C GLU A 272 23.22 14.41 16.31
N SER A 273 23.06 15.30 15.33
CA SER A 273 23.93 15.39 14.17
C SER A 273 25.22 16.16 14.49
N PRO A 274 26.41 15.62 14.13
CA PRO A 274 27.66 16.36 14.27
C PRO A 274 27.81 17.49 13.25
N GLN A 275 27.09 17.45 12.14
CA GLN A 275 27.11 18.47 11.09
C GLN A 275 25.85 19.32 11.12
N LYS A 276 25.94 20.54 10.58
CA LYS A 276 24.77 21.41 10.46
C LYS A 276 23.80 20.86 9.41
N ILE A 277 22.52 21.19 9.53
CA ILE A 277 21.50 20.78 8.57
C ILE A 277 20.94 22.04 7.91
N GLN A 278 20.95 22.06 6.57
CA GLN A 278 20.39 23.17 5.79
C GLN A 278 19.24 22.66 4.93
N ILE A 279 18.10 23.32 5.01
CA ILE A 279 16.94 23.03 4.17
C ILE A 279 16.88 24.13 3.10
N THR A 280 17.00 23.75 1.83
CA THR A 280 17.14 24.70 0.72
C THR A 280 16.24 24.33 -0.45
N GLU A 281 15.57 25.31 -1.02
CA GLU A 281 14.86 25.15 -2.28
C GLU A 281 15.85 24.98 -3.44
N ASP A 282 15.65 23.99 -4.29
CA ASP A 282 16.49 23.71 -5.46
C ASP A 282 15.67 23.00 -6.54
N ASP A 283 15.17 23.75 -7.52
CA ASP A 283 14.38 23.21 -8.64
C ASP A 283 15.20 22.36 -9.63
N SER A 284 16.54 22.37 -9.53
CA SER A 284 17.43 21.64 -10.45
C SER A 284 17.59 20.15 -10.09
N ILE A 285 17.15 19.74 -8.88
CA ILE A 285 17.30 18.35 -8.44
C ILE A 285 16.43 17.41 -9.29
N PRO A 286 16.83 16.15 -9.50
CA PRO A 286 16.08 15.22 -10.34
C PRO A 286 14.77 14.73 -9.68
N THR A 287 14.74 14.65 -8.35
CA THR A 287 13.62 14.16 -7.55
C THR A 287 12.79 15.32 -6.96
N ALA A 288 11.76 15.02 -6.16
CA ALA A 288 10.93 16.04 -5.53
C ALA A 288 11.60 16.65 -4.28
N ALA A 289 12.27 15.80 -3.51
CA ALA A 289 13.25 16.18 -2.49
C ALA A 289 14.41 15.19 -2.52
N LYS A 290 15.54 15.57 -1.91
CA LYS A 290 16.65 14.67 -1.64
C LYS A 290 17.49 15.19 -0.49
N ILE A 291 18.08 14.27 0.26
CA ILE A 291 19.18 14.53 1.16
C ILE A 291 20.55 14.41 0.47
N GLU A 292 21.46 15.29 0.83
CA GLU A 292 22.88 15.23 0.47
C GLU A 292 23.74 15.29 1.74
N LEU A 293 24.38 14.17 2.07
CA LEU A 293 25.21 14.05 3.26
C LEU A 293 26.50 14.88 3.14
N ALA A 294 26.89 15.54 4.23
CA ALA A 294 27.99 16.50 4.26
C ALA A 294 29.33 15.85 3.87
N GLU A 295 29.54 14.64 4.36
CA GLU A 295 30.76 13.84 4.26
C GLU A 295 30.98 13.28 2.86
N ASN A 296 29.92 13.16 2.05
CA ASN A 296 30.02 12.74 0.66
C ASN A 296 30.44 13.89 -0.27
N HIS A 297 30.41 15.13 0.23
CA HIS A 297 30.70 16.35 -0.53
C HIS A 297 31.81 17.20 0.09
N ASN A 298 32.54 16.69 1.09
CA ASN A 298 33.60 17.39 1.81
C ASN A 298 33.18 18.79 2.29
N ARG A 299 32.03 18.88 2.97
CA ARG A 299 31.47 20.14 3.51
C ARG A 299 30.96 19.98 4.94
N ASP A 300 30.68 21.09 5.61
CA ASP A 300 30.28 21.12 7.04
C ASP A 300 28.78 20.96 7.29
N SER A 301 27.97 20.83 6.23
CA SER A 301 26.51 20.77 6.36
C SER A 301 25.89 19.68 5.49
N HIS A 302 24.93 18.96 6.07
CA HIS A 302 23.94 18.19 5.33
C HIS A 302 22.99 19.17 4.64
N TYR A 303 22.55 18.83 3.43
CA TYR A 303 21.54 19.60 2.73
C TYR A 303 20.32 18.74 2.45
N ILE A 304 19.15 19.27 2.78
CA ILE A 304 17.86 18.75 2.35
C ILE A 304 17.34 19.71 1.30
N LYS A 305 17.33 19.23 0.06
CA LYS A 305 16.92 19.99 -1.11
C LYS A 305 15.52 19.58 -1.53
N TYR A 306 14.68 20.54 -1.89
CA TYR A 306 13.32 20.27 -2.33
C TYR A 306 12.86 21.23 -3.43
N LYS A 307 11.86 20.80 -4.20
CA LYS A 307 11.17 21.62 -5.19
C LYS A 307 9.96 22.29 -4.56
N ALA A 308 9.94 23.61 -4.43
CA ALA A 308 8.84 24.33 -3.78
C ALA A 308 7.50 24.17 -4.55
N ASN A 309 7.56 23.93 -5.85
CA ASN A 309 6.38 23.72 -6.69
C ASN A 309 5.82 22.28 -6.63
N TYR A 310 6.48 21.36 -5.93
CA TYR A 310 5.98 19.98 -5.80
C TYR A 310 4.85 19.91 -4.75
N PRO A 311 3.74 19.21 -5.03
CA PRO A 311 2.62 19.12 -4.09
C PRO A 311 3.05 18.50 -2.75
N ALA A 312 2.70 19.18 -1.66
CA ALA A 312 3.02 18.78 -0.29
C ALA A 312 4.52 18.49 -0.06
N TYR A 313 5.39 19.37 -0.57
CA TYR A 313 6.84 19.26 -0.36
C TYR A 313 7.22 19.24 1.13
N GLU A 314 6.37 19.75 2.01
CA GLU A 314 6.60 19.79 3.46
C GLU A 314 6.67 18.37 4.04
N HIS A 315 5.84 17.45 3.53
CA HIS A 315 5.98 16.03 3.82
C HIS A 315 7.34 15.50 3.35
N LEU A 316 7.76 15.84 2.13
CA LEU A 316 9.01 15.34 1.56
C LEU A 316 10.25 15.88 2.29
N VAL A 317 10.23 17.15 2.74
CA VAL A 317 11.29 17.71 3.58
C VAL A 317 11.39 16.93 4.90
N MET A 318 10.24 16.64 5.52
CA MET A 318 10.21 15.82 6.73
C MET A 318 10.69 14.39 6.45
N HIS A 319 10.32 13.79 5.32
CA HIS A 319 10.78 12.48 4.87
C HIS A 319 12.30 12.39 4.78
N GLU A 320 12.94 13.37 4.15
CA GLU A 320 14.40 13.44 4.05
C GLU A 320 15.07 13.69 5.43
N LEU A 321 14.41 14.43 6.33
CA LEU A 321 14.87 14.57 7.72
C LEU A 321 14.84 13.24 8.47
N VAL A 322 13.81 12.41 8.26
CA VAL A 322 13.74 11.08 8.89
C VAL A 322 14.78 10.14 8.28
N HIS A 323 15.07 10.23 6.98
CA HIS A 323 16.20 9.53 6.36
C HIS A 323 17.52 9.87 7.09
N LEU A 324 17.79 11.15 7.34
CA LEU A 324 18.96 11.57 8.11
C LEU A 324 18.95 11.00 9.54
N ASP A 325 17.80 11.04 10.20
CA ASP A 325 17.66 10.51 11.55
C ASP A 325 17.97 9.00 11.60
N PHE A 326 17.39 8.21 10.69
CA PHE A 326 17.65 6.76 10.64
C PHE A 326 19.13 6.47 10.37
N PHE A 327 19.76 7.26 9.50
CA PHE A 327 21.19 7.19 9.23
C PHE A 327 22.03 7.50 10.49
N LEU A 328 21.68 8.54 11.25
CA LEU A 328 22.36 8.89 12.51
C LEU A 328 22.13 7.80 13.58
N GLN A 329 20.92 7.25 13.69
CA GLN A 329 20.62 6.13 14.58
C GLN A 329 21.44 4.89 14.24
N ALA A 330 21.58 4.57 12.95
CA ALA A 330 22.38 3.44 12.49
C ALA A 330 23.87 3.62 12.86
N ARG A 331 24.42 4.83 12.70
CA ARG A 331 25.79 5.16 13.13
C ARG A 331 25.98 5.10 14.65
N ASN A 332 25.00 5.54 15.42
CA ASN A 332 25.06 5.58 16.88
C ASN A 332 24.66 4.26 17.55
N ALA A 333 24.27 3.25 16.78
CA ALA A 333 23.93 1.93 17.31
C ALA A 333 25.13 1.30 18.05
N ALA A 334 24.85 0.65 19.19
CA ALA A 334 25.88 -0.04 19.98
C ALA A 334 26.66 -1.05 19.11
N GLU A 335 27.96 -1.22 19.41
CA GLU A 335 28.95 -2.03 18.66
C GLU A 335 29.60 -1.33 17.44
N GLY A 336 29.97 -0.05 17.58
CA GLY A 336 30.81 0.64 16.59
C GLY A 336 30.05 1.24 15.39
N GLY A 337 28.72 1.27 15.42
CA GLY A 337 27.88 1.76 14.32
C GLY A 337 27.59 0.67 13.29
N LYS A 338 26.32 0.57 12.88
CA LYS A 338 25.79 -0.47 11.97
C LYS A 338 25.36 0.11 10.61
N ASN A 339 25.84 1.31 10.30
CA ASN A 339 25.44 2.01 9.10
C ASN A 339 26.05 1.36 7.85
N LYS A 340 25.25 1.19 6.80
CA LYS A 340 25.69 0.62 5.53
C LYS A 340 25.64 1.65 4.41
N LEU A 341 26.71 1.73 3.62
CA LEU A 341 26.80 2.53 2.41
C LEU A 341 26.28 1.71 1.21
N PHE A 342 25.41 2.31 0.43
CA PHE A 342 24.94 1.75 -0.84
C PHE A 342 25.84 2.21 -1.98
N ILE A 343 26.54 1.27 -2.61
CA ILE A 343 27.56 1.56 -3.61
C ILE A 343 27.18 0.95 -4.95
N THR A 344 27.14 1.81 -5.97
CA THR A 344 27.08 1.41 -7.39
C THR A 344 28.38 1.80 -8.07
N ARG A 345 29.01 0.87 -8.79
CA ARG A 345 30.25 1.08 -9.53
C ARG A 345 30.05 0.88 -11.04
N ASN A 346 31.07 1.18 -11.83
CA ASN A 346 31.03 1.02 -13.29
C ASN A 346 30.83 -0.45 -13.72
N ASP A 347 31.44 -1.41 -13.04
CA ASP A 347 31.26 -2.85 -13.29
C ASP A 347 29.81 -3.30 -13.10
N HIS A 348 29.12 -2.78 -12.08
CA HIS A 348 27.68 -3.03 -11.89
C HIS A 348 26.84 -2.46 -13.06
N LYS A 349 27.18 -1.26 -13.52
CA LYS A 349 26.49 -0.61 -14.64
C LYS A 349 26.73 -1.35 -15.96
N GLU A 350 27.96 -1.79 -16.21
CA GLU A 350 28.31 -2.61 -17.38
C GLU A 350 27.56 -3.94 -17.38
N LEU A 351 27.47 -4.60 -16.21
CA LEU A 351 26.68 -5.82 -16.06
C LEU A 351 25.20 -5.57 -16.35
N PHE A 352 24.64 -4.47 -15.86
CA PHE A 352 23.26 -4.08 -16.16
C PHE A 352 23.04 -3.84 -17.65
N ILE A 353 23.97 -3.16 -18.33
CA ILE A 353 23.91 -2.96 -19.78
C ILE A 353 23.93 -4.31 -20.51
N ARG A 354 24.82 -5.23 -20.11
CA ARG A 354 24.93 -6.58 -20.69
C ARG A 354 23.65 -7.39 -20.51
N ASP A 355 23.07 -7.40 -19.32
CA ASP A 355 21.82 -8.11 -19.03
C ASP A 355 20.64 -7.59 -19.86
N ASN A 356 20.71 -6.36 -20.35
CA ASN A 356 19.66 -5.70 -21.11
C ASN A 356 20.01 -5.50 -22.60
N GLU A 357 21.07 -6.14 -23.11
CA GLU A 357 21.58 -5.98 -24.47
C GLU A 357 20.50 -6.18 -25.56
N GLN A 358 19.62 -7.15 -25.38
CA GLN A 358 18.52 -7.41 -26.32
C GLN A 358 17.54 -6.22 -26.43
N THR A 359 17.28 -5.54 -25.31
CA THR A 359 16.40 -4.36 -25.30
C THR A 359 17.11 -3.19 -26.00
N LEU A 360 18.42 -3.01 -25.76
CA LEU A 360 19.22 -1.97 -26.41
C LEU A 360 19.25 -2.17 -27.93
N LYS A 361 19.49 -3.39 -28.40
CA LYS A 361 19.43 -3.75 -29.84
C LYS A 361 18.06 -3.44 -30.46
N LYS A 362 16.97 -3.66 -29.73
CA LYS A 362 15.63 -3.28 -30.18
C LYS A 362 15.48 -1.76 -30.32
N LEU A 363 16.04 -0.98 -29.40
CA LEU A 363 16.01 0.49 -29.48
C LEU A 363 16.85 1.02 -30.65
N GLU A 364 18.02 0.42 -30.90
CA GLU A 364 18.85 0.71 -32.08
C GLU A 364 18.08 0.43 -33.39
N GLN A 365 17.38 -0.71 -33.47
CA GLN A 365 16.52 -1.06 -34.62
C GLN A 365 15.35 -0.08 -34.83
N LEU A 366 14.88 0.57 -33.76
CA LEU A 366 13.89 1.64 -33.82
C LEU A 366 14.50 3.01 -34.17
N SER A 367 15.79 3.06 -34.52
CA SER A 367 16.52 4.27 -34.94
C SER A 367 16.61 5.36 -33.87
N TYR A 368 16.61 4.99 -32.58
CA TYR A 368 16.95 5.94 -31.51
C TYR A 368 18.46 6.29 -31.54
N PRO A 369 18.86 7.55 -31.30
CA PRO A 369 20.28 7.92 -31.26
C PRO A 369 21.04 7.25 -30.11
N ASP A 370 22.30 6.87 -30.33
CA ASP A 370 23.16 6.20 -29.32
C ASP A 370 23.21 6.94 -27.98
N LYS A 371 23.28 8.28 -28.02
CA LYS A 371 23.27 9.11 -26.82
C LYS A 371 21.98 8.93 -26.03
N VAL A 372 20.82 8.91 -26.70
CA VAL A 372 19.51 8.72 -26.06
C VAL A 372 19.42 7.33 -25.43
N ILE A 373 19.92 6.30 -26.11
CA ILE A 373 19.96 4.93 -25.59
C ILE A 373 20.85 4.84 -24.35
N SER A 374 22.04 5.46 -24.39
CA SER A 374 22.99 5.53 -23.27
C SER A 374 22.42 6.29 -22.07
N ASP A 375 21.79 7.43 -22.29
CA ASP A 375 21.15 8.23 -21.25
C ASP A 375 19.96 7.48 -20.64
N PHE A 376 19.17 6.80 -21.47
CA PHE A 376 18.05 5.96 -21.04
C PHE A 376 18.50 4.79 -20.16
N ILE A 377 19.47 3.99 -20.60
CA ILE A 377 19.92 2.84 -19.81
C ILE A 377 20.62 3.27 -18.52
N SER A 378 21.35 4.40 -18.55
CA SER A 378 21.94 5.01 -17.35
C SER A 378 20.88 5.46 -16.36
N SER A 379 19.81 6.10 -16.86
CA SER A 379 18.68 6.52 -16.04
C SER A 379 17.94 5.33 -15.43
N LEU A 380 17.69 4.28 -16.22
CA LEU A 380 17.08 3.03 -15.72
C LEU A 380 17.93 2.36 -14.64
N PHE A 381 19.26 2.29 -14.84
CA PHE A 381 20.16 1.73 -13.85
C PHE A 381 20.10 2.52 -12.54
N SER A 382 20.25 3.85 -12.60
CA SER A 382 20.20 4.71 -11.42
C SER A 382 18.85 4.65 -10.70
N GLY A 383 17.74 4.71 -11.46
CA GLY A 383 16.40 4.67 -10.90
C GLY A 383 16.08 3.33 -10.25
N LEU A 384 16.45 2.21 -10.87
CA LEU A 384 16.21 0.88 -10.31
C LEU A 384 17.03 0.61 -9.05
N THR A 385 18.31 1.00 -9.07
CA THR A 385 19.21 0.83 -7.91
C THR A 385 18.81 1.73 -6.75
N GLN A 386 18.43 2.98 -7.03
CA GLN A 386 17.87 3.88 -6.01
C GLN A 386 16.54 3.36 -5.46
N GLN A 387 15.66 2.82 -6.31
CA GLN A 387 14.37 2.29 -5.88
C GLN A 387 14.52 1.07 -4.96
N ILE A 388 15.43 0.13 -5.26
CA ILE A 388 15.63 -1.05 -4.38
C ILE A 388 16.27 -0.68 -3.04
N PHE A 389 17.09 0.37 -2.99
CA PHE A 389 17.63 0.89 -1.75
C PHE A 389 16.56 1.59 -0.92
N ASN A 390 15.79 2.49 -1.54
CA ASN A 390 14.85 3.35 -0.84
C ASN A 390 13.55 2.63 -0.47
N ALA A 391 12.98 1.81 -1.35
CA ALA A 391 11.63 1.27 -1.17
C ALA A 391 11.41 0.57 0.19
N PRO A 392 12.32 -0.30 0.70
CA PRO A 392 12.15 -0.88 2.02
C PRO A 392 12.27 0.15 3.16
N ILE A 393 13.19 1.11 3.05
CA ILE A 393 13.47 2.13 4.06
C ILE A 393 12.30 3.10 4.16
N ASP A 394 11.78 3.53 3.01
CA ASP A 394 10.65 4.44 2.91
C ASP A 394 9.41 3.87 3.61
N LEU A 395 9.16 2.54 3.57
CA LEU A 395 8.06 1.96 4.34
C LEU A 395 8.16 2.23 5.85
N PHE A 396 9.37 2.19 6.42
CA PHE A 396 9.57 2.50 7.84
C PHE A 396 9.43 4.00 8.11
N ILE A 397 9.93 4.84 7.21
CA ILE A 397 9.85 6.30 7.35
C ILE A 397 8.39 6.74 7.28
N GLU A 398 7.65 6.27 6.29
CA GLU A 398 6.25 6.64 6.10
C GLU A 398 5.38 6.15 7.27
N GLU A 399 5.68 4.97 7.80
CA GLU A 399 5.05 4.47 9.02
C GLU A 399 5.36 5.32 10.25
N PHE A 400 6.63 5.70 10.43
CA PHE A 400 7.06 6.57 11.53
C PHE A 400 6.39 7.94 11.43
N LEU A 401 6.39 8.54 10.24
CA LEU A 401 5.75 9.83 9.99
C LEU A 401 4.25 9.80 10.30
N PHE A 402 3.57 8.74 9.83
CA PHE A 402 2.14 8.57 10.06
C PHE A 402 1.80 8.44 11.54
N ASN A 403 2.62 7.74 12.33
CA ASN A 403 2.33 7.50 13.74
C ASN A 403 2.72 8.68 14.64
N GLU A 404 3.86 9.31 14.39
CA GLU A 404 4.41 10.34 15.28
C GLU A 404 3.90 11.75 14.98
N PHE A 405 3.46 12.04 13.74
CA PHE A 405 3.08 13.40 13.33
C PHE A 405 1.67 13.44 12.73
N PRO A 406 0.61 13.41 13.56
CA PRO A 406 -0.78 13.52 13.08
C PRO A 406 -1.02 14.74 12.18
N GLU A 407 -0.42 15.89 12.50
CA GLU A 407 -0.53 17.13 11.74
C GLU A 407 0.08 17.05 10.33
N LEU A 408 0.97 16.07 10.09
CA LEU A 408 1.61 15.87 8.79
C LEU A 408 0.82 14.92 7.89
N LYS A 409 -0.08 14.08 8.44
CA LYS A 409 -0.81 13.06 7.68
C LYS A 409 -1.53 13.60 6.43
N PRO A 410 -2.17 14.79 6.44
CA PRO A 410 -2.77 15.32 5.21
C PRO A 410 -1.73 15.64 4.12
N HIS A 411 -0.55 16.15 4.49
CA HIS A 411 0.55 16.42 3.55
C HIS A 411 1.14 15.10 3.02
N GLN A 412 1.35 14.13 3.91
CA GLN A 412 1.79 12.78 3.58
C GLN A 412 0.84 12.11 2.58
N PHE A 413 -0.47 12.22 2.81
CA PHE A 413 -1.49 11.67 1.92
C PHE A 413 -1.37 12.24 0.49
N ILE A 414 -1.20 13.56 0.33
CA ILE A 414 -1.02 14.20 -0.99
C ILE A 414 0.24 13.65 -1.67
N SER A 415 1.37 13.72 -0.97
CA SER A 415 2.68 13.33 -1.49
C SER A 415 2.69 11.87 -1.94
N LEU A 416 2.22 10.96 -1.09
CA LEU A 416 2.17 9.54 -1.41
C LEU A 416 1.17 9.22 -2.52
N THR A 417 0.01 9.89 -2.55
CA THR A 417 -0.95 9.73 -3.66
C THR A 417 -0.32 10.15 -4.99
N LYS A 418 0.48 11.22 -5.01
CA LYS A 418 1.21 11.67 -6.19
C LYS A 418 2.25 10.64 -6.63
N LEU A 419 3.08 10.16 -5.72
CA LEU A 419 4.11 9.13 -5.98
C LEU A 419 3.49 7.82 -6.48
N LEU A 420 2.36 7.38 -5.91
CA LEU A 420 1.63 6.21 -6.38
C LEU A 420 1.15 6.38 -7.83
N ASN A 421 0.59 7.52 -8.18
CA ASN A 421 0.15 7.79 -9.56
C ASN A 421 1.33 7.83 -10.55
N GLU A 422 2.48 8.37 -10.15
CA GLU A 422 3.71 8.32 -10.94
C GLU A 422 4.21 6.87 -11.11
N GLY A 423 4.22 6.09 -10.02
CA GLY A 423 4.56 4.67 -10.06
C GLY A 423 3.62 3.83 -10.91
N ILE A 424 2.30 4.09 -10.86
CA ILE A 424 1.30 3.46 -11.74
C ILE A 424 1.63 3.79 -13.19
N THR A 425 1.87 5.06 -13.50
CA THR A 425 2.20 5.53 -14.85
C THR A 425 3.46 4.83 -15.37
N ALA A 426 4.51 4.80 -14.56
CA ALA A 426 5.81 4.21 -14.90
C ALA A 426 5.73 2.72 -15.29
N VAL A 427 4.72 1.98 -14.81
CA VAL A 427 4.64 0.53 -15.05
C VAL A 427 3.38 0.06 -15.80
N THR A 428 2.52 1.00 -16.21
CA THR A 428 1.28 0.69 -16.95
C THR A 428 1.09 1.49 -18.23
N LYS A 429 1.77 2.64 -18.37
CA LYS A 429 1.72 3.43 -19.60
C LYS A 429 2.41 2.66 -20.72
N LYS A 430 1.69 2.43 -21.81
CA LYS A 430 2.10 1.53 -22.90
C LYS A 430 3.46 1.91 -23.49
N GLU A 431 3.68 3.19 -23.72
CA GLU A 431 4.92 3.71 -24.30
C GLU A 431 6.14 3.44 -23.41
N ILE A 432 5.95 3.40 -22.08
CA ILE A 432 7.01 3.08 -21.13
C ILE A 432 7.21 1.56 -21.07
N VAL A 433 6.13 0.80 -20.97
CA VAL A 433 6.15 -0.67 -20.87
C VAL A 433 6.83 -1.31 -22.08
N ASP A 434 6.56 -0.83 -23.29
CA ASP A 434 7.08 -1.42 -24.53
C ASP A 434 8.60 -1.21 -24.74
N LEU A 435 9.17 -0.20 -24.07
CA LEU A 435 10.58 0.21 -24.18
C LEU A 435 11.42 -0.20 -22.95
N THR A 436 10.80 -0.45 -21.80
CA THR A 436 11.51 -0.77 -20.57
C THR A 436 11.88 -2.26 -20.53
N PRO A 437 13.12 -2.62 -20.15
CA PRO A 437 13.49 -4.03 -20.01
C PRO A 437 12.60 -4.79 -19.02
N GLY A 438 12.23 -6.02 -19.38
CA GLY A 438 11.23 -6.79 -18.65
C GLY A 438 11.56 -7.04 -17.17
N GLN A 439 12.83 -7.28 -16.83
CA GLN A 439 13.26 -7.46 -15.44
C GLN A 439 13.10 -6.17 -14.62
N THR A 440 13.57 -5.04 -15.16
CA THR A 440 13.45 -3.70 -14.55
C THR A 440 12.00 -3.33 -14.32
N LEU A 441 11.16 -3.49 -15.35
CA LEU A 441 9.72 -3.22 -15.27
C LEU A 441 9.03 -4.11 -14.21
N ASN A 442 9.38 -5.40 -14.18
CA ASN A 442 8.80 -6.34 -13.24
C ASN A 442 9.18 -6.02 -11.79
N ALA A 443 10.46 -5.74 -11.52
CA ALA A 443 10.93 -5.39 -10.18
C ALA A 443 10.32 -4.07 -9.70
N SER A 444 10.31 -3.04 -10.55
CA SER A 444 9.69 -1.74 -10.22
C SER A 444 8.20 -1.87 -9.94
N LYS A 445 7.46 -2.65 -10.75
CA LYS A 445 6.03 -2.92 -10.52
C LYS A 445 5.79 -3.61 -9.18
N ILE A 446 6.61 -4.59 -8.81
CA ILE A 446 6.49 -5.30 -7.53
C ILE A 446 6.74 -4.34 -6.36
N MET A 447 7.79 -3.53 -6.38
CA MET A 447 8.07 -2.56 -5.31
C MET A 447 6.98 -1.48 -5.20
N ASN A 448 6.45 -1.00 -6.33
CA ASN A 448 5.33 -0.06 -6.33
C ASN A 448 4.04 -0.69 -5.78
N LEU A 449 3.78 -1.98 -6.04
CA LEU A 449 2.66 -2.71 -5.41
C LEU A 449 2.81 -2.79 -3.89
N VAL A 450 4.02 -3.03 -3.40
CA VAL A 450 4.30 -3.04 -1.95
C VAL A 450 3.98 -1.66 -1.34
N THR A 451 4.43 -0.59 -2.01
CA THR A 451 4.11 0.79 -1.59
C THR A 451 2.60 1.05 -1.58
N ALA A 452 1.87 0.56 -2.58
CA ALA A 452 0.41 0.68 -2.63
C ALA A 452 -0.32 -0.12 -1.54
N MET A 453 0.22 -1.29 -1.15
CA MET A 453 -0.30 -2.07 -0.01
C MET A 453 -0.08 -1.32 1.30
N HIS A 454 1.10 -0.73 1.50
CA HIS A 454 1.40 0.07 2.68
C HIS A 454 0.50 1.31 2.76
N PHE A 455 0.33 2.04 1.64
CA PHE A 455 -0.58 3.18 1.57
C PHE A 455 -2.02 2.80 1.94
N LYS A 456 -2.49 1.63 1.48
CA LYS A 456 -3.80 1.10 1.87
C LYS A 456 -3.89 0.85 3.38
N ASP A 457 -2.84 0.33 4.00
CA ASP A 457 -2.84 0.10 5.45
C ASP A 457 -2.83 1.41 6.24
N LEU A 458 -2.09 2.42 5.76
CA LEU A 458 -2.05 3.76 6.36
C LEU A 458 -3.39 4.51 6.20
N PHE A 459 -3.95 4.56 4.99
CA PHE A 459 -5.06 5.46 4.65
C PHE A 459 -6.38 4.77 4.26
N GLY A 460 -6.39 3.45 4.13
CA GLY A 460 -7.58 2.66 3.78
C GLY A 460 -7.93 2.63 2.29
N ILE A 461 -7.25 3.41 1.45
CA ILE A 461 -7.54 3.48 0.00
C ILE A 461 -6.66 2.51 -0.78
N ASP A 462 -7.28 1.61 -1.54
CA ASP A 462 -6.58 0.57 -2.29
C ASP A 462 -6.26 0.99 -3.74
N TYR A 463 -4.97 1.18 -4.03
CA TYR A 463 -4.45 1.45 -5.38
C TYR A 463 -3.87 0.21 -6.08
N THR A 464 -3.87 -0.96 -5.45
CA THR A 464 -3.14 -2.14 -5.97
C THR A 464 -3.68 -2.61 -7.32
N GLN A 465 -4.99 -2.48 -7.55
CA GLN A 465 -5.64 -2.85 -8.82
C GLN A 465 -5.20 -1.96 -10.00
N ASN A 466 -4.81 -0.72 -9.74
CA ASN A 466 -4.41 0.24 -10.78
C ASN A 466 -3.12 -0.20 -11.51
N TYR A 467 -2.28 -1.03 -10.88
CA TYR A 467 -1.02 -1.52 -11.44
C TYR A 467 -1.18 -2.63 -12.49
N LYS A 468 -2.40 -3.19 -12.64
CA LYS A 468 -2.70 -4.29 -13.58
C LYS A 468 -1.69 -5.44 -13.46
N ALA A 469 -1.38 -5.82 -12.23
CA ALA A 469 -0.36 -6.81 -11.92
C ALA A 469 -0.87 -8.23 -12.20
N SER A 470 0.04 -9.12 -12.61
CA SER A 470 -0.27 -10.55 -12.69
C SER A 470 -0.43 -11.15 -11.28
N ALA A 471 -1.05 -12.33 -11.20
CA ALA A 471 -1.16 -13.07 -9.94
C ALA A 471 0.22 -13.38 -9.31
N SER A 472 1.22 -13.68 -10.14
CA SER A 472 2.60 -13.92 -9.67
C SER A 472 3.24 -12.66 -9.09
N GLN A 473 3.11 -11.52 -9.77
CA GLN A 473 3.59 -10.22 -9.27
C GLN A 473 2.92 -9.83 -7.95
N THR A 474 1.60 -10.01 -7.87
CA THR A 474 0.83 -9.74 -6.65
C THR A 474 1.28 -10.63 -5.50
N LYS A 475 1.48 -11.93 -5.76
CA LYS A 475 1.99 -12.88 -4.75
C LYS A 475 3.39 -12.48 -4.25
N LYS A 476 4.28 -12.06 -5.15
CA LYS A 476 5.63 -11.60 -4.80
C LYS A 476 5.59 -10.31 -3.97
N ALA A 477 4.76 -9.33 -4.36
CA ALA A 477 4.57 -8.10 -3.59
C ALA A 477 4.04 -8.39 -2.18
N LEU A 478 3.04 -9.28 -2.04
CA LEU A 478 2.55 -9.71 -0.72
C LEU A 478 3.64 -10.37 0.13
N GLN A 479 4.53 -11.17 -0.49
CA GLN A 479 5.66 -11.77 0.21
C GLN A 479 6.63 -10.69 0.73
N LEU A 480 7.01 -9.72 -0.11
CA LEU A 480 7.90 -8.62 0.29
C LEU A 480 7.26 -7.74 1.37
N TYR A 481 5.96 -7.45 1.25
CA TYR A 481 5.23 -6.69 2.25
C TYR A 481 5.15 -7.43 3.59
N LYS A 482 4.96 -8.76 3.58
CA LYS A 482 5.03 -9.57 4.78
C LYS A 482 6.41 -9.50 5.45
N GLN A 483 7.50 -9.57 4.67
CA GLN A 483 8.86 -9.42 5.22
C GLN A 483 9.03 -8.06 5.93
N PHE A 484 8.48 -6.99 5.35
CA PHE A 484 8.45 -5.69 6.01
C PHE A 484 7.69 -5.73 7.35
N LEU A 485 6.49 -6.32 7.39
CA LEU A 485 5.72 -6.44 8.62
C LEU A 485 6.45 -7.25 9.71
N ASP A 486 7.15 -8.32 9.31
CA ASP A 486 7.93 -9.16 10.22
C ASP A 486 9.11 -8.38 10.83
N VAL A 487 9.85 -7.60 10.02
CA VAL A 487 10.97 -6.77 10.51
C VAL A 487 10.47 -5.56 11.32
N LYS A 488 9.36 -4.93 10.90
CA LYS A 488 8.70 -3.84 11.62
C LYS A 488 8.39 -4.18 13.07
N ALA A 489 7.94 -5.40 13.34
CA ALA A 489 7.60 -5.85 14.69
C ALA A 489 8.80 -5.88 15.66
N ILE A 490 10.03 -5.99 15.15
CA ILE A 490 11.26 -6.13 15.93
C ILE A 490 12.32 -5.11 15.52
N ARG A 491 11.90 -3.95 14.98
CA ARG A 491 12.79 -2.95 14.40
C ARG A 491 13.88 -2.52 15.38
N THR A 492 15.13 -2.59 14.94
CA THR A 492 16.29 -1.95 15.57
C THR A 492 16.92 -0.95 14.59
N PRO A 493 17.78 -0.02 15.04
CA PRO A 493 18.57 0.79 14.11
C PRO A 493 19.28 -0.10 13.08
N ALA A 494 19.32 0.35 11.82
CA ALA A 494 19.92 -0.35 10.67
C ALA A 494 19.21 -1.66 10.22
N SER A 495 18.14 -2.09 10.89
CA SER A 495 17.44 -3.34 10.51
C SER A 495 16.77 -3.26 9.13
N GLU A 496 16.46 -2.05 8.65
CA GLU A 496 15.95 -1.78 7.31
C GLU A 496 16.89 -2.26 6.19
N TYR A 497 18.22 -2.25 6.39
CA TYR A 497 19.17 -2.75 5.38
C TYR A 497 19.04 -4.26 5.14
N ASN A 498 18.57 -5.02 6.13
CA ASN A 498 18.31 -6.44 5.97
C ASN A 498 17.18 -6.68 4.94
N LEU A 499 16.19 -5.79 4.89
CA LEU A 499 15.15 -5.85 3.87
C LEU A 499 15.68 -5.48 2.48
N VAL A 500 16.57 -4.48 2.38
CA VAL A 500 17.23 -4.13 1.10
C VAL A 500 17.97 -5.35 0.54
N GLU A 501 18.76 -6.04 1.38
CA GLU A 501 19.47 -7.26 0.99
C GLU A 501 18.50 -8.40 0.65
N ALA A 502 17.44 -8.61 1.43
CA ALA A 502 16.46 -9.66 1.16
C ALA A 502 15.70 -9.42 -0.15
N TRP A 503 15.17 -8.21 -0.34
CA TRP A 503 14.39 -7.84 -1.52
C TRP A 503 15.25 -7.84 -2.78
N SER A 504 16.51 -7.39 -2.69
CA SER A 504 17.41 -7.44 -3.83
C SER A 504 17.73 -8.87 -4.27
N LYS A 505 17.79 -9.85 -3.36
CA LYS A 505 17.88 -11.27 -3.72
C LYS A 505 16.58 -11.77 -4.36
N GLU A 506 15.43 -11.48 -3.75
CA GLU A 506 14.12 -11.90 -4.23
C GLU A 506 13.75 -11.35 -5.62
N LEU A 507 14.28 -10.17 -5.96
CA LEU A 507 14.08 -9.47 -7.24
C LEU A 507 15.26 -9.62 -8.21
N ASN A 508 16.33 -10.34 -7.82
CA ASN A 508 17.55 -10.54 -8.59
C ASN A 508 18.25 -9.22 -9.00
N LEU A 509 18.31 -8.26 -8.07
CA LEU A 509 18.93 -6.95 -8.22
C LEU A 509 20.24 -6.80 -7.43
N GLY A 510 20.55 -7.73 -6.52
CA GLY A 510 21.74 -7.64 -5.66
C GLY A 510 23.08 -7.68 -6.40
N LYS A 511 23.08 -7.98 -7.70
CA LYS A 511 24.27 -7.93 -8.59
C LYS A 511 24.60 -6.53 -9.12
N TYR A 512 23.73 -5.54 -8.88
CA TYR A 512 23.87 -4.18 -9.41
C TYR A 512 24.35 -3.16 -8.37
N PHE A 513 24.57 -3.59 -7.14
CA PHE A 513 25.04 -2.74 -6.06
C PHE A 513 25.71 -3.58 -4.98
N GLU A 514 26.42 -2.91 -4.09
CA GLU A 514 26.92 -3.50 -2.85
C GLU A 514 26.45 -2.67 -1.66
N LEU A 515 26.17 -3.35 -0.55
CA LEU A 515 25.98 -2.72 0.75
C LEU A 515 27.23 -3.01 1.58
N VAL A 516 27.98 -1.96 1.89
CA VAL A 516 29.25 -2.06 2.59
C VAL A 516 29.14 -1.39 3.95
N ASP A 517 29.72 -1.97 4.98
CA ASP A 517 29.81 -1.32 6.29
C ASP A 517 30.54 0.02 6.16
N GLU A 518 29.94 1.08 6.71
CA GLU A 518 30.49 2.43 6.58
C GLU A 518 31.87 2.55 7.21
N ASN A 519 32.10 1.95 8.38
CA ASN A 519 33.38 2.03 9.05
C ASN A 519 34.42 1.26 8.25
N GLU A 520 34.13 0.03 7.83
CA GLU A 520 35.04 -0.74 6.98
C GLU A 520 35.39 0.03 5.70
N TYR A 521 34.40 0.64 5.05
CA TYR A 521 34.64 1.39 3.82
C TYR A 521 35.51 2.63 4.06
N ARG A 522 35.21 3.40 5.10
CA ARG A 522 35.97 4.62 5.45
C ARG A 522 37.35 4.30 5.98
N THR A 523 37.55 3.15 6.67
CA THR A 523 38.88 2.69 7.11
C THR A 523 39.69 2.06 5.98
N ARG A 524 39.07 1.31 5.06
CA ARG A 524 39.73 0.79 3.83
C ARG A 524 40.21 1.90 2.90
N SER A 525 39.65 3.10 3.06
CA SER A 525 40.11 4.31 2.37
C SER A 525 41.39 4.91 3.00
N ASN A 526 41.95 4.30 4.05
CA ASN A 526 43.30 4.66 4.51
C ASN A 526 44.33 4.30 3.44
N LEU A 527 45.25 5.22 3.22
CA LEU A 527 46.33 5.14 2.23
C LEU A 527 47.05 3.77 2.25
N ASP A 528 47.20 3.17 3.42
CA ASP A 528 47.92 1.90 3.63
C ASP A 528 47.22 0.69 2.99
N ASP A 529 45.89 0.63 2.97
CA ASP A 529 45.16 -0.49 2.35
C ASP A 529 45.15 -0.36 0.82
N ILE A 530 45.09 0.87 0.30
CA ILE A 530 45.26 1.16 -1.13
C ILE A 530 46.68 0.80 -1.57
N ILE A 531 47.69 1.13 -0.75
CA ILE A 531 49.09 0.73 -0.99
C ILE A 531 49.22 -0.79 -1.00
N LYS A 532 48.58 -1.48 -0.07
CA LYS A 532 48.59 -2.94 0.02
C LYS A 532 47.91 -3.62 -1.18
N ASP A 533 46.77 -3.10 -1.66
CA ASP A 533 46.06 -3.65 -2.83
C ASP A 533 46.88 -3.45 -4.13
N ILE A 534 47.61 -2.33 -4.23
CA ILE A 534 48.56 -2.05 -5.31
C ILE A 534 49.82 -2.92 -5.20
N GLU A 535 50.30 -3.21 -3.99
CA GLU A 535 51.45 -4.08 -3.77
C GLU A 535 51.13 -5.56 -4.02
N GLU A 536 49.93 -6.02 -3.65
CA GLU A 536 49.46 -7.40 -3.82
C GLU A 536 48.98 -7.69 -5.25
N ASN A 537 48.47 -6.69 -5.98
CA ASN A 537 48.03 -6.85 -7.37
C ASN A 537 48.33 -5.60 -8.23
N PRO A 538 49.61 -5.32 -8.51
CA PRO A 538 50.06 -4.08 -9.16
C PRO A 538 49.50 -3.85 -10.57
N PHE A 539 48.96 -4.90 -11.21
CA PHE A 539 48.45 -4.86 -12.58
C PHE A 539 46.95 -5.18 -12.70
N GLY A 540 46.24 -5.42 -11.59
CA GLY A 540 44.81 -5.71 -11.62
C GLY A 540 44.44 -7.02 -12.35
N LEU A 541 45.37 -7.96 -12.55
CA LEU A 541 45.21 -9.14 -13.41
C LEU A 541 44.13 -10.13 -12.96
N ASN A 542 43.70 -10.03 -11.70
CA ASN A 542 42.61 -10.83 -11.12
C ASN A 542 41.22 -10.16 -11.21
N LYS A 543 41.11 -8.95 -11.77
CA LYS A 543 39.82 -8.28 -12.04
C LYS A 543 39.38 -8.58 -13.48
N PRO A 544 38.07 -8.77 -13.77
CA PRO A 544 37.60 -8.94 -15.14
C PRO A 544 38.05 -7.74 -15.99
N MET A 545 38.73 -8.00 -17.11
CA MET A 545 39.11 -6.95 -18.06
C MET A 545 37.85 -6.19 -18.51
N PRO A 546 37.85 -4.84 -18.47
CA PRO A 546 36.74 -4.06 -18.97
C PRO A 546 36.52 -4.31 -20.48
N ALA A 547 35.29 -4.15 -20.96
CA ALA A 547 34.89 -4.60 -22.30
C ALA A 547 35.61 -3.88 -23.46
N ASP A 548 36.16 -2.70 -23.19
CA ASP A 548 37.06 -1.94 -24.07
C ASP A 548 38.47 -2.56 -24.17
N ALA A 549 38.93 -3.26 -23.13
CA ALA A 549 40.17 -4.04 -23.15
C ALA A 549 40.02 -5.37 -23.90
N GLN A 550 38.78 -5.85 -24.12
CA GLN A 550 38.46 -7.02 -24.96
C GLN A 550 38.24 -6.69 -26.44
N LYS A 551 38.28 -5.41 -26.82
CA LYS A 551 38.47 -5.05 -28.23
C LYS A 551 39.86 -5.52 -28.63
N GLU A 552 39.99 -6.01 -29.87
CA GLU A 552 41.21 -6.63 -30.40
C GLU A 552 42.48 -6.04 -29.77
N PRO A 553 43.44 -6.85 -29.30
CA PRO A 553 44.72 -6.31 -28.87
C PRO A 553 45.20 -5.38 -29.96
N LEU A 554 45.61 -4.16 -29.61
CA LEU A 554 46.12 -3.17 -30.56
C LEU A 554 47.12 -3.88 -31.50
N SER A 555 46.66 -4.23 -32.70
CA SER A 555 47.46 -4.94 -33.68
C SER A 555 48.30 -3.89 -34.38
N PHE A 556 49.56 -3.80 -33.98
CA PHE A 556 50.57 -3.01 -34.68
C PHE A 556 51.17 -3.79 -35.88
N GLU A 557 50.59 -4.94 -36.25
CA GLU A 557 51.15 -5.87 -37.23
C GLU A 557 51.21 -5.30 -38.66
N LYS A 558 50.50 -4.21 -38.95
CA LYS A 558 50.43 -3.66 -40.31
C LYS A 558 51.43 -2.56 -40.64
N GLU A 559 52.24 -2.08 -39.68
CA GLU A 559 53.23 -1.04 -39.97
C GLU A 559 54.57 -1.26 -39.24
N PRO A 560 55.67 -1.58 -39.95
CA PRO A 560 57.02 -1.68 -39.37
C PRO A 560 57.46 -0.40 -38.63
N ALA A 561 56.95 0.76 -39.06
CA ALA A 561 57.17 2.04 -38.42
C ALA A 561 56.52 2.12 -37.01
N GLY A 562 55.39 1.45 -36.81
CA GLY A 562 54.67 1.41 -35.53
C GLY A 562 55.43 0.61 -34.46
N GLN A 563 56.01 -0.55 -34.81
CA GLN A 563 56.82 -1.34 -33.87
C GLN A 563 58.12 -0.62 -33.48
N MET A 564 58.78 0.05 -34.42
CA MET A 564 59.97 0.86 -34.13
C MET A 564 59.61 2.06 -33.24
N ALA A 565 58.51 2.76 -33.53
CA ALA A 565 58.03 3.87 -32.73
C ALA A 565 57.67 3.45 -31.30
N VAL A 566 56.93 2.35 -31.12
CA VAL A 566 56.60 1.79 -29.79
C VAL A 566 57.86 1.41 -29.03
N THR A 567 58.83 0.75 -29.68
CA THR A 567 60.11 0.41 -29.04
C THR A 567 60.88 1.66 -28.61
N MET A 568 60.88 2.71 -29.42
CA MET A 568 61.51 3.99 -29.09
C MET A 568 60.76 4.76 -28.00
N TYR A 569 59.43 4.67 -27.93
CA TYR A 569 58.63 5.23 -26.84
C TYR A 569 58.90 4.50 -25.52
N CYS A 570 58.95 3.16 -25.53
CA CYS A 570 59.30 2.36 -24.36
C CYS A 570 60.73 2.66 -23.88
N LEU A 571 61.70 2.76 -24.79
CA LEU A 571 63.07 3.13 -24.45
C LEU A 571 63.16 4.56 -23.89
N SER A 572 62.43 5.50 -24.49
CA SER A 572 62.36 6.89 -24.00
C SER A 572 61.72 6.98 -22.63
N ALA A 573 60.69 6.18 -22.36
CA ALA A 573 60.06 6.07 -21.04
C ALA A 573 61.05 5.49 -20.01
N LEU A 574 61.76 4.40 -20.35
CA LEU A 574 62.78 3.82 -19.49
C LEU A 574 63.89 4.83 -19.15
N GLN A 575 64.40 5.56 -20.14
CA GLN A 575 65.40 6.63 -19.92
C GLN A 575 64.88 7.79 -19.09
N LEU A 576 63.59 8.12 -19.24
CA LEU A 576 62.94 9.18 -18.45
C LEU A 576 62.83 8.81 -16.97
N PHE A 577 62.57 7.53 -16.68
CA PHE A 577 62.42 7.03 -15.31
C PHE A 577 63.73 6.56 -14.68
N GLU A 578 64.76 6.22 -15.47
CA GLU A 578 66.07 5.74 -14.99
C GLU A 578 66.75 6.70 -14.01
N LYS A 579 66.53 8.01 -14.18
CA LYS A 579 67.14 9.07 -13.35
C LYS A 579 66.23 9.60 -12.23
N LYS A 580 65.06 8.99 -12.04
CA LYS A 580 64.05 9.44 -11.06
C LYS A 580 64.03 8.55 -9.83
N THR A 581 63.74 9.14 -8.68
CA THR A 581 63.52 8.38 -7.44
C THR A 581 62.19 7.62 -7.51
N LYS A 582 62.02 6.63 -6.62
CA LYS A 582 60.76 5.87 -6.55
C LYS A 582 59.58 6.79 -6.24
N GLU A 583 59.78 7.83 -5.45
CA GLU A 583 58.79 8.82 -5.05
C GLU A 583 58.37 9.69 -6.25
N GLU A 584 59.33 10.14 -7.07
CA GLU A 584 59.03 10.91 -8.29
C GLU A 584 58.29 10.05 -9.33
N ILE A 585 58.64 8.77 -9.47
CA ILE A 585 57.94 7.84 -10.37
C ILE A 585 56.50 7.63 -9.89
N LYS A 586 56.28 7.50 -8.57
CA LYS A 586 54.95 7.37 -7.97
C LYS A 586 54.08 8.59 -8.22
N GLU A 587 54.62 9.80 -8.07
CA GLU A 587 53.90 11.05 -8.32
C GLU A 587 53.45 11.16 -9.79
N ILE A 588 54.33 10.82 -10.74
CA ILE A 588 54.00 10.75 -12.17
C ILE A 588 52.90 9.72 -12.43
N GLY A 589 53.00 8.53 -11.82
CA GLY A 589 52.01 7.47 -11.98
C GLY A 589 50.61 7.87 -11.46
N PHE A 590 50.56 8.59 -10.33
CA PHE A 590 49.31 9.10 -9.77
C PHE A 590 48.66 10.16 -10.67
N GLU A 591 49.46 11.07 -11.23
CA GLU A 591 48.97 12.10 -12.14
C GLU A 591 48.42 11.52 -13.45
N ILE A 592 49.09 10.50 -14.00
CA ILE A 592 48.62 9.75 -15.18
C ILE A 592 47.29 9.03 -14.87
N ALA A 593 47.19 8.39 -13.70
CA ALA A 593 45.96 7.72 -13.27
C ALA A 593 44.80 8.71 -13.11
N LEU A 594 45.06 9.89 -12.56
CA LEU A 594 44.07 10.97 -12.42
C LEU A 594 43.61 11.48 -13.79
N LEU A 595 44.54 11.70 -14.74
CA LEU A 595 44.20 12.04 -16.13
C LEU A 595 43.36 10.95 -16.80
N GLY A 596 43.69 9.67 -16.58
CA GLY A 596 42.92 8.53 -17.07
C GLY A 596 41.49 8.48 -16.52
N SER A 597 41.30 8.83 -15.25
CA SER A 597 39.98 8.88 -14.60
C SER A 597 39.04 9.95 -15.20
N GLN A 598 39.59 10.94 -15.89
CA GLN A 598 38.84 12.01 -16.57
C GLN A 598 38.47 11.65 -18.03
N GLY A 599 38.91 10.48 -18.52
CA GLY A 599 38.68 10.02 -19.88
C GLY A 599 39.71 10.57 -20.86
N ILE A 600 40.58 9.69 -21.35
CA ILE A 600 41.53 9.97 -22.44
C ILE A 600 40.98 9.35 -23.73
N ASP A 601 40.98 10.12 -24.82
CA ASP A 601 40.63 9.61 -26.15
C ASP A 601 41.92 9.36 -26.95
N PRO A 602 42.42 8.11 -26.99
CA PRO A 602 43.69 7.79 -27.65
C PRO A 602 43.64 7.93 -29.18
N LYS A 603 42.47 8.22 -29.77
CA LYS A 603 42.32 8.45 -31.21
C LYS A 603 42.37 9.93 -31.58
N ASN A 604 42.33 10.84 -30.60
CA ASN A 604 42.40 12.27 -30.83
C ASN A 604 43.84 12.78 -30.66
N SER A 605 44.64 12.64 -31.72
CA SER A 605 46.06 13.02 -31.74
C SER A 605 46.33 14.52 -31.64
N GLU A 606 45.30 15.37 -31.61
CA GLU A 606 45.43 16.81 -31.38
C GLU A 606 45.30 17.18 -29.90
N LYS A 607 44.70 16.32 -29.08
CA LYS A 607 44.62 16.55 -27.63
C LYS A 607 45.99 16.25 -27.02
N ARG A 608 46.56 17.24 -26.33
CA ARG A 608 47.86 17.13 -25.65
C ARG A 608 47.66 17.31 -24.16
N HIS A 609 48.20 16.38 -23.39
CA HIS A 609 48.14 16.34 -21.94
C HIS A 609 49.48 16.78 -21.35
N ASN A 610 49.43 17.63 -20.34
CA ASN A 610 50.62 18.02 -19.58
C ASN A 610 50.60 17.28 -18.26
N LEU A 611 51.78 16.82 -17.84
CA LEU A 611 52.00 16.31 -16.49
C LEU A 611 52.79 17.37 -15.73
N ALA A 612 52.24 17.93 -14.67
CA ALA A 612 52.91 18.85 -13.77
C ALA A 612 54.17 18.22 -13.17
N SER A 613 54.14 16.90 -12.94
CA SER A 613 55.29 16.09 -12.48
C SER A 613 56.38 15.89 -13.56
N ILE A 614 56.11 16.23 -14.81
CA ILE A 614 57.08 16.25 -15.92
C ILE A 614 56.99 17.59 -16.67
N PRO A 615 57.48 18.67 -16.06
CA PRO A 615 57.30 20.02 -16.59
C PRO A 615 57.97 20.19 -17.96
N GLY A 616 57.31 20.92 -18.86
CA GLY A 616 57.84 21.25 -20.19
C GLY A 616 57.70 20.14 -21.23
N LYS A 617 57.09 18.99 -20.90
CA LYS A 617 56.73 17.95 -21.87
C LYS A 617 55.21 17.85 -22.03
N GLN A 618 54.79 17.66 -23.27
CA GLN A 618 53.40 17.38 -23.63
C GLN A 618 53.29 15.96 -24.16
N PHE A 619 52.24 15.26 -23.75
CA PHE A 619 51.94 13.88 -24.10
C PHE A 619 50.69 13.84 -24.98
N SER A 620 50.69 13.01 -26.03
CA SER A 620 49.53 12.80 -26.89
C SER A 620 48.56 11.80 -26.26
#